data_AF-A0A6F9C6W3-F1
#
_entry.id   AF-A0A6F9C6W3-F1
#
_cell.length_a   1.000
_cell.length_b   1.000
_cell.length_c   1.000
_cell.angle_alpha   90.00
_cell.angle_beta   90.00
_cell.angle_gamma   90.00
#
_symmetry.space_group_name_H-M   'P 1'
#
loop_
_entity.id
_entity.type
_entity.pdbx_description
1 polymer ?
#
loop_
_entity_poly.entity_id
_entity_poly.type
_entity_poly.pdbx_seq_one_letter_code
_entity_poly.pdbx_strand_id
1 'polypeptide(L)'
;MVDLFIGRSLVCNNRDRVEYDTEREVIHRLQNRILLLFFGSADCQRCQEFVPTLKDFFKRLTDEFYVERSAQLVLLYISLDQSEEQLESLLKELPKRCLFLTHDDPYRRNFMLNEEFDDNKMRSVTDPIRRLKYKVEKKKKKKRWWGWGGGGGEEEGEEEEDEEEEEEKKGD
;
A
#
# COMPACT_ATOMS: atom_id res chain seq x y z
N MET A 1 7.52 -12.56 -6.65
CA MET A 1 6.22 -11.87 -6.90
C MET A 1 5.07 -12.88 -7.00
N VAL A 2 5.25 -13.99 -7.74
CA VAL A 2 4.34 -15.16 -7.65
C VAL A 2 4.17 -15.65 -6.21
N ASP A 3 5.23 -15.52 -5.41
CA ASP A 3 5.30 -15.93 -4.00
C ASP A 3 4.21 -15.32 -3.11
N LEU A 4 3.66 -14.17 -3.50
CA LEU A 4 2.54 -13.52 -2.79
C LEU A 4 1.26 -14.37 -2.80
N PHE A 5 1.09 -15.19 -3.83
CA PHE A 5 -0.13 -15.98 -4.03
C PHE A 5 0.11 -17.49 -3.92
N ILE A 6 1.30 -17.91 -3.45
CA ILE A 6 1.57 -19.33 -3.17
C ILE A 6 0.68 -19.78 -2.01
N GLY A 7 0.04 -20.95 -2.18
CA GLY A 7 -0.91 -21.52 -1.22
C GLY A 7 -2.24 -20.77 -1.13
N ARG A 8 -2.57 -19.93 -2.12
CA ARG A 8 -3.83 -19.19 -2.21
C ARG A 8 -4.63 -19.67 -3.41
N SER A 9 -5.96 -19.58 -3.33
CA SER A 9 -6.82 -19.85 -4.47
C SER A 9 -7.10 -18.57 -5.25
N LEU A 10 -6.93 -18.62 -6.57
CA LEU A 10 -7.24 -17.52 -7.47
C LEU A 10 -8.40 -17.90 -8.37
N VAL A 11 -9.38 -17.02 -8.50
CA VAL A 11 -10.56 -17.26 -9.35
C VAL A 11 -10.45 -16.42 -10.62
N CYS A 12 -10.69 -17.05 -11.77
CA CYS A 12 -10.87 -16.34 -13.03
C CYS A 12 -12.22 -15.66 -13.10
N ASN A 13 -12.23 -14.38 -13.48
CA ASN A 13 -13.42 -13.67 -13.94
C ASN A 13 -13.79 -14.12 -15.37
N ASN A 14 -14.31 -15.33 -15.47
CA ASN A 14 -14.90 -15.92 -16.66
C ASN A 14 -16.30 -16.48 -16.31
N ARG A 15 -17.03 -16.97 -17.32
CA ARG A 15 -18.39 -17.50 -17.11
C ARG A 15 -18.42 -18.69 -16.16
N ASP A 16 -17.36 -19.50 -16.18
CA ASP A 16 -17.28 -20.76 -15.44
C ASP A 16 -16.62 -20.60 -14.06
N ARG A 17 -16.23 -19.36 -13.68
CA ARG A 17 -15.49 -19.03 -12.46
C ARG A 17 -14.40 -20.05 -12.11
N VAL A 18 -13.52 -20.32 -13.08
CA VAL A 18 -12.47 -21.34 -12.90
C VAL A 18 -11.57 -20.93 -11.74
N GLU A 19 -11.54 -21.76 -10.70
CA GLU A 19 -10.67 -21.60 -9.54
C GLU A 19 -9.35 -22.33 -9.77
N TYR A 20 -8.25 -21.70 -9.36
CA TYR A 20 -6.91 -22.27 -9.30
C TYR A 20 -6.55 -22.45 -7.84
N ASP A 21 -6.75 -23.65 -7.33
CA ASP A 21 -6.58 -24.01 -5.92
C ASP A 21 -5.19 -24.61 -5.62
N THR A 22 -4.55 -25.20 -6.63
CA THR A 22 -3.22 -25.77 -6.49
C THR A 22 -2.11 -24.75 -6.74
N GLU A 23 -1.03 -24.85 -5.95
CA GLU A 23 0.16 -24.00 -6.14
C GLU A 23 0.72 -24.09 -7.55
N ARG A 24 0.69 -25.28 -8.17
CA ARG A 24 1.19 -25.49 -9.53
C ARG A 24 0.43 -24.66 -10.56
N GLU A 25 -0.89 -24.58 -10.43
CA GLU A 25 -1.72 -23.81 -11.35
C GLU A 25 -1.51 -22.31 -11.18
N VAL A 26 -1.47 -21.84 -9.93
CA VAL A 26 -1.17 -20.44 -9.62
C VAL A 26 0.20 -20.05 -10.16
N ILE A 27 1.24 -20.86 -9.90
CA ILE A 27 2.57 -20.61 -10.43
C ILE A 27 2.56 -20.60 -11.95
N HIS A 28 1.93 -21.59 -12.60
CA HIS A 28 1.85 -21.63 -14.06
C HIS A 28 1.16 -20.39 -14.67
N ARG A 29 0.19 -19.82 -13.95
CA ARG A 29 -0.54 -18.63 -14.36
C ARG A 29 0.23 -17.34 -14.15
N LEU A 30 1.02 -17.21 -13.09
CA LEU A 30 1.69 -15.96 -12.72
C LEU A 30 3.19 -15.92 -13.09
N GLN A 31 3.84 -17.06 -13.27
CA GLN A 31 5.29 -17.14 -13.49
C GLN A 31 5.71 -16.51 -14.81
N ASN A 32 6.77 -15.71 -14.75
CA ASN A 32 7.34 -14.96 -15.89
C ASN A 32 6.33 -14.03 -16.57
N ARG A 33 5.34 -13.54 -15.82
CA ARG A 33 4.35 -12.58 -16.29
C ARG A 33 4.43 -11.28 -15.49
N ILE A 34 4.07 -10.19 -16.15
CA ILE A 34 3.85 -8.89 -15.53
C ILE A 34 2.50 -8.96 -14.82
N LEU A 35 2.50 -8.77 -13.51
CA LEU A 35 1.27 -8.72 -12.72
C LEU A 35 0.84 -7.26 -12.55
N LEU A 36 -0.39 -6.97 -12.92
CA LEU A 36 -1.06 -5.72 -12.63
C LEU A 36 -1.98 -5.96 -11.44
N LEU A 37 -1.57 -5.49 -10.27
CA LEU A 37 -2.37 -5.57 -9.06
C LEU A 37 -3.29 -4.34 -9.01
N PHE A 38 -4.60 -4.58 -8.99
CA PHE A 38 -5.60 -3.52 -8.83
C PHE A 38 -6.26 -3.68 -7.47
N PHE A 39 -6.02 -2.71 -6.60
CA PHE A 39 -6.68 -2.60 -5.30
C PHE A 39 -7.87 -1.66 -5.45
N GLY A 40 -9.05 -2.10 -5.02
CA GLY A 40 -10.24 -1.29 -5.16
C GLY A 40 -11.43 -1.81 -4.39
N SER A 41 -12.47 -1.01 -4.37
CA SER A 41 -13.76 -1.32 -3.77
C SER A 41 -14.86 -0.72 -4.63
N ALA A 42 -16.03 -1.37 -4.65
CA ALA A 42 -17.23 -0.85 -5.29
C ALA A 42 -17.75 0.44 -4.64
N ASP A 43 -17.47 0.70 -3.36
CA ASP A 43 -17.88 1.94 -2.70
C ASP A 43 -16.95 3.12 -3.03
N CYS A 44 -15.83 2.87 -3.73
CA CYS A 44 -14.87 3.90 -4.10
C CYS A 44 -15.16 4.47 -5.49
N GLN A 45 -15.64 5.72 -5.53
CA GLN A 45 -15.91 6.45 -6.78
C GLN A 45 -14.70 6.51 -7.73
N ARG A 46 -13.49 6.71 -7.19
CA ARG A 46 -12.26 6.77 -8.00
C ARG A 46 -11.94 5.44 -8.67
N CYS A 47 -12.24 4.32 -7.99
CA CYS A 47 -12.07 2.99 -8.57
C CYS A 47 -13.03 2.80 -9.74
N GLN A 48 -14.31 3.15 -9.57
CA GLN A 48 -15.32 3.05 -10.63
C GLN A 48 -14.95 3.89 -11.86
N GLU A 49 -14.50 5.14 -11.67
CA GLU A 49 -14.07 6.00 -12.77
C GLU A 49 -12.82 5.47 -13.51
N PHE A 50 -11.96 4.74 -12.80
CA PHE A 50 -10.75 4.16 -13.36
C PHE A 50 -10.99 2.84 -14.11
N VAL A 51 -11.98 2.02 -13.69
CA VAL A 51 -12.25 0.70 -14.29
C VAL A 51 -12.39 0.73 -15.82
N PRO A 52 -13.11 1.69 -16.44
CA PRO A 52 -13.16 1.80 -17.91
C PRO A 52 -11.77 1.99 -18.54
N THR A 53 -10.94 2.85 -17.94
CA THR A 53 -9.57 3.12 -18.41
C THR A 53 -8.70 1.86 -18.28
N LEU A 54 -8.80 1.18 -17.14
CA LEU A 54 -8.10 -0.09 -16.89
C LEU A 54 -8.51 -1.17 -17.91
N LYS A 55 -9.80 -1.23 -18.22
CA LYS A 55 -10.35 -2.19 -19.18
C LYS A 55 -9.83 -1.97 -20.59
N ASP A 56 -9.84 -0.71 -21.04
CA ASP A 56 -9.30 -0.34 -22.34
C ASP A 56 -7.79 -0.58 -22.42
N PHE A 57 -7.05 -0.25 -21.37
CA PHE A 57 -5.63 -0.52 -21.26
C PHE A 57 -5.32 -2.02 -21.34
N PHE A 58 -6.02 -2.83 -20.55
CA PHE A 58 -5.85 -4.28 -20.53
C PHE A 58 -6.17 -4.89 -21.90
N LYS A 59 -7.26 -4.43 -22.54
CA LYS A 59 -7.62 -4.88 -23.89
C LYS A 59 -6.53 -4.56 -24.90
N ARG A 60 -6.01 -3.32 -24.93
CA ARG A 60 -4.95 -2.90 -25.87
C ARG A 60 -3.66 -3.72 -25.73
N LEU A 61 -3.31 -4.14 -24.52
CA LEU A 61 -2.10 -4.92 -24.26
C LEU A 61 -2.27 -6.43 -24.43
N THR A 62 -3.51 -6.92 -24.40
CA THR A 62 -3.83 -8.34 -24.56
C THR A 62 -4.41 -8.68 -25.93
N ASP A 63 -4.60 -7.68 -26.80
CA ASP A 63 -5.10 -7.88 -28.15
C ASP A 63 -4.08 -8.63 -29.01
N GLU A 64 -4.45 -9.86 -29.38
CA GLU A 64 -3.63 -10.77 -30.20
C GLU A 64 -3.34 -10.21 -31.60
N PHE A 65 -4.14 -9.26 -32.09
CA PHE A 65 -3.90 -8.61 -33.39
C PHE A 65 -2.71 -7.66 -33.36
N TYR A 66 -2.34 -7.12 -32.20
CA TYR A 66 -1.33 -6.06 -32.08
C TYR A 66 -0.10 -6.48 -31.26
N VAL A 67 -0.17 -7.56 -30.50
CA VAL A 67 0.88 -7.95 -29.56
C VAL A 67 1.29 -9.41 -29.77
N GLU A 68 2.49 -9.62 -30.32
CA GLU A 68 3.08 -10.95 -30.56
C GLU A 68 3.19 -11.83 -29.30
N ARG A 69 3.13 -11.22 -28.11
CA ARG A 69 3.18 -11.90 -26.81
C ARG A 69 2.17 -11.35 -25.79
N SER A 70 0.91 -11.24 -26.21
CA SER A 70 -0.25 -10.80 -25.40
C SER A 70 -0.40 -11.54 -24.06
N ALA A 71 0.14 -12.75 -23.95
CA ALA A 71 0.01 -13.62 -22.77
C ALA A 71 0.87 -13.23 -21.54
N GLN A 72 1.69 -12.18 -21.61
CA GLN A 72 2.59 -11.82 -20.50
C GLN A 72 1.96 -10.94 -19.42
N LEU A 73 0.76 -10.39 -19.64
CA LEU A 73 0.10 -9.53 -18.65
C LEU A 73 -1.02 -10.28 -17.94
N VAL A 74 -1.04 -10.19 -16.61
CA VAL A 74 -2.11 -10.73 -15.77
C VAL A 74 -2.64 -9.62 -14.89
N LEU A 75 -3.94 -9.35 -14.98
CA LEU A 75 -4.64 -8.45 -14.08
C LEU A 75 -5.16 -9.24 -12.89
N LEU A 76 -4.76 -8.87 -11.68
CA LEU A 76 -5.24 -9.44 -10.44
C LEU A 76 -5.95 -8.35 -9.63
N TYR A 77 -7.25 -8.53 -9.44
CA TYR A 77 -8.08 -7.64 -8.64
C TYR A 77 -8.09 -8.11 -7.19
N ILE A 78 -7.70 -7.21 -6.29
CA ILE A 78 -7.74 -7.40 -4.85
C ILE A 78 -8.81 -6.46 -4.34
N SER A 79 -9.99 -7.03 -4.09
CA SER A 79 -11.10 -6.28 -3.52
C SER A 79 -10.80 -5.92 -2.06
N LEU A 80 -11.14 -4.69 -1.68
CA LEU A 80 -11.17 -4.18 -0.30
C LEU A 80 -12.62 -4.07 0.22
N ASP A 81 -13.57 -4.66 -0.50
CA ASP A 81 -15.00 -4.63 -0.18
C ASP A 81 -15.34 -5.43 1.08
N GLN A 82 -16.31 -4.92 1.85
CA GLN A 82 -16.80 -5.59 3.04
C GLN A 82 -17.85 -6.67 2.71
N SER A 83 -18.55 -6.56 1.58
CA SER A 83 -19.54 -7.55 1.13
C SER A 83 -19.15 -8.23 -0.18
N GLU A 84 -19.68 -9.45 -0.37
CA GLU A 84 -19.53 -10.19 -1.63
C GLU A 84 -20.29 -9.51 -2.78
N GLU A 85 -21.46 -8.92 -2.51
CA GLU A 85 -22.26 -8.22 -3.52
C GLU A 85 -21.50 -7.04 -4.16
N GLN A 86 -20.75 -6.30 -3.34
CA GLN A 86 -19.88 -5.21 -3.78
C GLN A 86 -18.78 -5.74 -4.70
N LEU A 87 -18.07 -6.80 -4.28
CA LEU A 87 -17.08 -7.48 -5.11
C LEU A 87 -17.67 -7.88 -6.47
N GLU A 88 -18.83 -8.53 -6.48
CA GLU A 88 -19.48 -8.96 -7.71
C GLU A 88 -19.92 -7.81 -8.63
N SER A 89 -20.35 -6.69 -8.04
CA SER A 89 -20.75 -5.50 -8.79
C SER A 89 -19.58 -4.95 -9.61
N LEU A 90 -18.39 -4.84 -9.01
CA LEU A 90 -17.21 -4.31 -9.70
C LEU A 90 -16.61 -5.35 -10.67
N LEU A 91 -16.68 -6.64 -10.35
CA LEU A 91 -16.25 -7.72 -11.24
C LEU A 91 -16.99 -7.73 -12.58
N LYS A 92 -18.27 -7.30 -12.60
CA LYS A 92 -19.05 -7.18 -13.85
C LYS A 92 -18.48 -6.13 -14.81
N GLU A 93 -17.85 -5.10 -14.29
CA GLU A 93 -17.29 -4.00 -15.08
C GLU A 93 -15.88 -4.33 -15.61
N LEU A 94 -15.12 -5.11 -14.83
CA LEU A 94 -13.75 -5.51 -15.11
C LEU A 94 -13.59 -6.40 -16.37
N PRO A 95 -12.37 -6.48 -16.95
CA PRO A 95 -12.09 -7.37 -18.08
C PRO A 95 -12.36 -8.84 -17.77
N LYS A 96 -12.96 -9.54 -18.73
CA LYS A 96 -13.03 -11.00 -18.71
C LYS A 96 -11.60 -11.54 -18.81
N ARG A 97 -11.24 -12.52 -17.96
CA ARG A 97 -9.87 -13.06 -17.73
C ARG A 97 -9.04 -12.36 -16.64
N CYS A 98 -9.57 -11.38 -15.89
CA CYS A 98 -8.90 -10.96 -14.66
C CYS A 98 -8.96 -12.08 -13.61
N LEU A 99 -7.94 -12.16 -12.75
CA LEU A 99 -7.94 -13.02 -11.57
C LEU A 99 -8.37 -12.21 -10.35
N PHE A 100 -9.00 -12.85 -9.37
CA PHE A 100 -9.34 -12.22 -8.11
C PHE A 100 -9.28 -13.22 -6.96
N LEU A 101 -9.17 -12.71 -5.74
CA LEU A 101 -9.30 -13.48 -4.51
C LEU A 101 -10.77 -13.53 -4.10
N THR A 102 -11.24 -14.67 -3.59
CA THR A 102 -12.58 -14.79 -3.02
C THR A 102 -12.75 -13.85 -1.83
N HIS A 103 -13.98 -13.42 -1.55
CA HIS A 103 -14.24 -12.49 -0.45
C HIS A 103 -13.74 -13.03 0.89
N ASP A 104 -13.94 -14.32 1.14
CA ASP A 104 -13.54 -14.99 2.38
C ASP A 104 -12.02 -15.21 2.52
N ASP A 105 -11.22 -14.96 1.48
CA ASP A 105 -9.77 -15.21 1.55
C ASP A 105 -9.13 -14.31 2.63
N PRO A 106 -8.48 -14.89 3.67
CA PRO A 106 -7.87 -14.12 4.75
C PRO A 106 -6.74 -13.20 4.28
N TYR A 107 -6.11 -13.50 3.13
CA TYR A 107 -5.04 -12.70 2.57
C TYR A 107 -5.51 -11.32 2.11
N ARG A 108 -6.81 -11.15 1.78
CA ARG A 108 -7.39 -9.82 1.48
C ARG A 108 -7.21 -8.85 2.65
N ARG A 109 -7.39 -9.33 3.88
CA ARG A 109 -7.23 -8.53 5.11
C ARG A 109 -5.79 -8.16 5.39
N ASN A 110 -4.83 -9.00 5.03
CA ASN A 110 -3.41 -8.69 5.21
C ASN A 110 -2.99 -7.46 4.40
N PHE A 111 -3.66 -7.15 3.30
CA PHE A 111 -3.43 -5.91 2.55
C PHE A 111 -4.02 -4.68 3.25
N MET A 112 -5.11 -4.84 4.00
CA MET A 112 -5.73 -3.75 4.77
C MET A 112 -4.91 -3.39 6.02
N LEU A 113 -4.31 -4.38 6.69
CA LEU A 113 -3.50 -4.15 7.90
C LEU A 113 -2.21 -3.36 7.63
N ASN A 114 -1.73 -3.32 6.38
CA ASN A 114 -0.58 -2.48 6.02
C ASN A 114 -0.96 -0.99 5.89
N GLU A 115 -2.25 -0.65 5.71
CA GLU A 115 -2.69 0.74 5.70
C GLU A 115 -2.57 1.38 7.09
N GLU A 116 -2.69 0.60 8.16
CA GLU A 116 -2.48 1.08 9.55
C GLU A 116 -0.99 1.35 9.86
N PHE A 117 -0.05 0.81 9.08
CA PHE A 117 1.38 1.13 9.23
C PHE A 117 1.79 2.44 8.54
N ASP A 118 0.95 3.02 7.70
CA ASP A 118 1.20 4.30 7.01
C ASP A 118 0.87 5.53 7.87
N ASP A 119 0.30 5.35 9.07
CA ASP A 119 0.22 6.40 10.09
C ASP A 119 1.60 6.72 10.70
N ASN A 120 2.61 5.90 10.41
CA ASN A 120 3.99 6.26 10.71
C ASN A 120 4.57 7.16 9.60
N LYS A 121 3.93 8.32 9.44
CA LYS A 121 4.53 9.62 9.12
C LYS A 121 5.65 9.48 8.08
N MET A 122 5.34 9.75 6.80
CA MET A 122 6.31 10.01 5.72
C MET A 122 7.35 11.07 6.15
N ARG A 123 8.28 10.70 7.00
CA ARG A 123 9.43 11.48 7.41
C ARG A 123 10.51 11.14 6.41
N SER A 124 11.13 12.16 5.85
CA SER A 124 12.29 12.00 4.98
C SER A 124 13.31 11.05 5.64
N VAL A 125 13.95 10.18 4.88
CA VAL A 125 15.03 9.28 5.35
C VAL A 125 16.14 10.06 6.11
N THR A 126 16.26 11.36 5.84
CA THR A 126 17.22 12.27 6.47
C THR A 126 16.67 13.03 7.69
N ASP A 127 15.41 12.81 8.08
CA ASP A 127 14.77 13.50 9.21
C ASP A 127 15.48 13.25 10.56
N PRO A 128 15.94 12.01 10.88
CA PRO A 128 16.79 11.79 12.07
C PRO A 128 18.07 12.62 12.05
N ILE A 129 18.70 12.74 10.89
CA ILE A 129 19.95 13.50 10.69
C ILE A 129 19.68 15.01 10.82
N ARG A 130 18.59 15.51 10.24
CA ARG A 130 18.19 16.92 10.32
C ARG A 130 17.88 17.33 11.77
N ARG A 131 17.15 16.50 12.51
CA ARG A 131 16.85 16.77 13.93
C ARG A 131 18.13 16.85 14.76
N LEU A 132 19.10 15.97 14.50
CA LEU A 132 20.41 16.03 15.14
C LEU A 132 21.17 17.32 14.78
N LYS A 133 21.20 17.70 13.50
CA LYS A 133 21.83 18.95 13.04
C LYS A 133 21.21 20.17 13.71
N TYR A 134 19.89 20.31 13.70
CA TYR A 134 19.21 21.46 14.32
C TYR A 134 19.34 21.48 15.84
N LYS A 135 19.37 20.31 16.51
CA LYS A 135 19.64 20.22 17.96
C LYS A 135 21.07 20.66 18.28
N VAL A 136 22.05 20.29 17.45
CA VAL A 136 23.45 20.73 17.58
C VAL A 136 23.58 22.23 17.30
N GLU A 137 22.93 22.76 16.26
CA GLU A 137 22.95 24.19 15.96
C GLU A 137 22.27 25.03 17.05
N LYS A 138 21.13 24.59 17.59
CA LYS A 138 20.45 25.26 18.73
C LYS A 138 21.35 25.26 19.97
N LYS A 139 22.02 24.13 20.28
CA LYS A 139 23.02 24.06 21.38
C LYS A 139 24.23 24.97 21.13
N LYS A 140 24.75 25.05 19.91
CA LYS A 140 25.88 25.93 19.54
C LYS A 140 25.49 27.40 19.61
N LYS A 141 24.27 27.75 19.19
CA LYS A 141 23.70 29.11 19.30
C LYS A 141 23.48 29.50 20.76
N LYS A 142 22.93 28.60 21.59
CA LYS A 142 22.82 28.79 23.05
C LYS A 142 24.20 28.98 23.67
N LYS A 143 25.18 28.12 23.41
CA LYS A 143 26.54 28.26 23.96
C LYS A 143 27.23 29.57 23.54
N ARG A 144 27.01 30.04 22.30
CA ARG A 144 27.51 31.35 21.83
C ARG A 144 26.82 32.52 22.50
N TRP A 145 25.51 32.43 22.73
CA TRP A 145 24.74 33.44 23.46
C TRP A 145 25.21 33.57 24.91
N TRP A 146 25.50 32.45 25.57
CA TRP A 146 26.01 32.46 26.95
C TRP A 146 27.51 32.81 27.05
N GLY A 147 28.25 32.79 25.93
CA GLY A 147 29.70 33.01 25.87
C GLY A 147 30.15 34.44 25.55
N TRP A 148 29.27 35.28 25.01
CA TRP A 148 29.51 36.71 24.77
C TRP A 148 28.41 37.52 25.46
N GLY A 149 28.71 38.02 26.65
CA GLY A 149 27.90 39.03 27.32
C GLY A 149 26.67 38.48 28.03
N GLY A 150 26.80 38.21 29.32
CA GLY A 150 25.66 38.29 30.22
C GLY A 150 25.10 39.71 30.20
N GLY A 151 23.79 39.84 30.04
CA GLY A 151 23.10 41.13 30.08
C GLY A 151 21.65 41.06 29.61
N GLY A 152 20.77 40.63 30.52
CA GLY A 152 19.39 41.10 30.74
C GLY A 152 18.42 41.26 29.57
N GLY A 153 17.31 40.52 29.65
CA GLY A 153 16.10 40.77 28.87
C GLY A 153 15.13 39.60 29.01
N GLU A 154 14.42 39.56 30.14
CA GLU A 154 13.16 38.82 30.24
C GLU A 154 12.18 39.42 29.23
N GLU A 155 11.62 38.58 28.35
CA GLU A 155 10.19 38.55 28.05
C GLU A 155 9.89 37.31 27.19
N GLU A 156 9.24 36.36 27.88
CA GLU A 156 8.18 35.44 27.43
C GLU A 156 8.41 34.64 26.14
N GLY A 157 8.70 33.35 26.33
CA GLY A 157 8.59 32.32 25.31
C GLY A 157 8.27 31.00 25.97
N GLU A 158 7.00 30.61 25.87
CA GLU A 158 6.36 29.35 26.28
C GLU A 158 7.35 28.19 26.42
N GLU A 159 7.51 27.72 27.66
CA GLU A 159 8.06 26.43 27.99
C GLU A 159 7.02 25.36 27.63
N GLU A 160 7.08 24.82 26.42
CA GLU A 160 6.53 23.48 26.17
C GLU A 160 7.60 22.45 26.54
N GLU A 161 7.41 21.90 27.73
CA GLU A 161 8.03 20.69 28.24
C GLU A 161 7.60 19.50 27.37
N ASP A 162 8.48 19.02 26.49
CA ASP A 162 8.42 17.64 25.98
C ASP A 162 9.28 16.75 26.89
N GLU A 163 8.80 16.53 28.11
CA GLU A 163 9.16 15.37 28.94
C GLU A 163 8.06 14.31 28.76
N GLU A 164 8.22 13.44 27.77
CA GLU A 164 7.55 12.13 27.77
C GLU A 164 8.61 11.03 27.93
N GLU A 165 8.73 10.62 29.18
CA GLU A 165 8.83 9.22 29.62
C GLU A 165 9.95 8.36 28.99
N GLU A 166 11.18 8.55 29.48
CA GLU A 166 11.97 7.39 29.90
C GLU A 166 11.54 7.04 31.33
N GLU A 167 10.72 5.99 31.50
CA GLU A 167 10.85 4.97 32.57
C GLU A 167 9.56 4.14 32.72
N GLU A 168 9.42 3.07 31.93
CA GLU A 168 8.79 1.84 32.44
C GLU A 168 9.58 0.62 31.96
N LYS A 169 10.83 0.53 32.44
CA LYS A 169 11.45 -0.74 32.80
C LYS A 169 12.32 -0.56 34.03
N LYS A 170 11.71 -0.66 35.22
CA LYS A 170 12.24 -1.43 36.38
C LYS A 170 11.31 -1.35 37.60
N GLY A 171 10.67 -2.48 37.91
CA GLY A 171 10.50 -3.00 39.27
C GLY A 171 9.28 -2.51 40.06
N ASP A 172 8.24 -3.35 40.14
CA ASP A 172 8.06 -4.32 41.26
C ASP A 172 7.22 -5.52 40.79
#